data_AF-A0A1J8QF51-F1
#
_entry.id   AF-A0A1J8QF51-F1
#
_cell.length_a   1.000
_cell.length_b   1.000
_cell.length_c   1.000
_cell.angle_alpha   90.00
_cell.angle_beta   90.00
_cell.angle_gamma   90.00
#
_symmetry.space_group_name_H-M   'P 1'
#
loop_
_entity.id
_entity.type
_entity.pdbx_description
1 polymer ?
#
loop_
_entity_poly.entity_id
_entity_poly.type
_entity_poly.pdbx_seq_one_letter_code
_entity_poly.pdbx_strand_id
1 'polypeptide(L)' 'MDHSLSTVRASKLVVISAGAFGSPTILERSGVGAEVILNRCGIEQVVNLPGDY' A
#
# COMPACT_ATOMS: atom_id res chain seq x y z
N MET A 1 -7.97 23.57 9.22
CA MET A 1 -8.05 22.14 9.56
C MET A 1 -6.63 21.60 9.56
N ASP A 2 -6.13 21.20 10.73
CA ASP A 2 -4.85 20.52 10.86
C ASP A 2 -4.98 19.10 10.32
N HIS A 3 -4.09 18.72 9.41
CA HIS A 3 -4.02 17.34 8.91
C HIS A 3 -3.04 16.57 9.79
N SER A 4 -3.43 16.33 11.05
CA SER A 4 -2.60 15.56 11.97
C SER A 4 -2.58 14.09 11.54
N LEU A 5 -1.37 13.57 11.30
CA LEU A 5 -1.18 12.15 11.04
C LEU A 5 -1.41 11.37 12.32
N SER A 6 -2.26 10.34 12.26
CA SER A 6 -2.50 9.41 13.37
C SER A 6 -2.09 8.00 12.97
N THR A 7 -1.59 7.23 13.93
CA THR A 7 -1.26 5.81 13.75
C THR A 7 -2.18 4.96 14.61
N VAL A 8 -2.86 4.01 13.99
CA VAL A 8 -3.75 3.05 14.66
C VAL A 8 -3.23 1.64 14.39
N ARG A 9 -3.40 0.73 15.36
CA ARG A 9 -2.97 -0.67 15.27
C ARG A 9 -4.15 -1.60 15.46
N ALA A 10 -4.20 -2.69 14.71
CA ALA A 10 -5.16 -3.78 14.89
C ALA A 10 -4.44 -5.04 15.39
N SER A 11 -5.03 -5.76 16.36
CA SER A 11 -4.39 -6.93 16.98
C SER A 11 -4.56 -8.23 16.19
N LYS A 12 -5.46 -8.26 15.20
CA LYS A 12 -5.80 -9.46 14.42
C LYS A 12 -5.53 -9.29 12.94
N LEU A 13 -6.20 -8.32 12.32
CA LEU A 13 -6.17 -8.11 10.88
C LEU A 13 -6.53 -6.66 10.55
N VAL A 14 -5.96 -6.15 9.46
CA VAL A 14 -6.38 -4.92 8.79
C VAL A 14 -7.00 -5.33 7.45
N VAL A 15 -8.22 -4.86 7.16
CA VAL A 15 -8.91 -5.12 5.89
C VAL A 15 -8.95 -3.83 5.09
N ILE A 16 -8.41 -3.85 3.87
CA ILE A 16 -8.38 -2.70 2.97
C ILE A 16 -9.55 -2.80 1.98
N SER A 17 -10.59 -1.98 2.20
CA SER A 17 -11.82 -1.97 1.41
C SER A 17 -11.98 -0.67 0.59
N ALA A 18 -10.91 -0.17 -0.01
CA ALA A 18 -10.89 1.10 -0.74
C ALA A 18 -11.27 0.96 -2.24
N GLY A 19 -11.87 -0.16 -2.62
CA GLY A 19 -12.29 -0.46 -3.99
C GLY A 19 -11.13 -0.75 -4.94
N ALA A 20 -11.48 -1.03 -6.20
CA ALA A 20 -10.53 -1.50 -7.22
C ALA A 20 -9.37 -0.53 -7.51
N PHE A 21 -9.58 0.78 -7.33
CA PHE A 21 -8.53 1.80 -7.50
C PHE A 21 -7.80 2.12 -6.19
N GLY A 22 -8.53 2.20 -5.08
CA GLY A 22 -7.95 2.63 -3.81
C GLY A 22 -7.12 1.54 -3.12
N SER A 23 -7.60 0.30 -3.10
CA SER A 23 -6.90 -0.81 -2.43
C SER A 23 -5.49 -1.07 -3.01
N PRO A 24 -5.27 -1.18 -4.33
CA PRO A 24 -3.92 -1.34 -4.86
C PRO A 24 -3.04 -0.11 -4.58
N THR A 25 -3.58 1.10 -4.69
CA THR A 25 -2.81 2.33 -4.38
C THR A 25 -2.33 2.36 -2.93
N ILE A 26 -3.14 1.90 -1.97
CA ILE A 26 -2.74 1.80 -0.56
C ILE A 26 -1.63 0.77 -0.41
N LEU A 27 -1.77 -0.42 -1.01
CA LEU A 27 -0.76 -1.48 -0.95
C LEU A 27 0.58 -1.04 -1.56
N GLU A 28 0.56 -0.42 -2.74
CA GLU A 28 1.76 0.07 -3.41
C GLU A 28 2.50 1.11 -2.56
N ARG A 29 1.78 2.07 -1.97
CA ARG A 29 2.37 3.06 -1.03
C ARG A 29 2.90 2.43 0.26
N SER A 30 2.46 1.22 0.58
CA SER A 30 2.96 0.41 1.69
C SER A 30 4.09 -0.56 1.28
N GLY A 31 4.59 -0.47 0.04
CA GLY A 31 5.68 -1.32 -0.45
C GLY A 31 5.24 -2.71 -0.93
N VAL A 32 3.94 -2.92 -1.17
CA VAL A 32 3.38 -4.17 -1.68
C VAL A 32 2.94 -3.97 -3.13
N GLY A 33 3.70 -4.51 -4.08
CA GLY A 33 3.43 -4.36 -5.51
C GLY A 33 4.61 -4.73 -6.39
N ALA A 34 4.48 -4.50 -7.69
CA ALA A 34 5.53 -4.80 -8.67
C ALA A 34 6.75 -3.89 -8.47
N GLU A 35 7.94 -4.49 -8.46
CA GLU A 35 9.21 -3.79 -8.22
C GLU A 35 9.41 -2.57 -9.14
N VAL A 36 9.11 -2.70 -10.44
CA VAL A 36 9.26 -1.63 -11.42
C VAL A 36 8.40 -0.39 -11.10
N ILE A 37 7.22 -0.60 -10.52
CA ILE A 37 6.30 0.48 -10.13
C ILE A 37 6.82 1.15 -8.85
N LEU A 38 7.18 0.36 -7.84
CA LEU A 38 7.66 0.87 -6.55
C LEU A 38 8.98 1.63 -6.68
N ASN A 39 9.93 1.09 -7.45
CA ASN A 39 11.24 1.72 -7.70
C ASN A 39 11.09 3.07 -8.42
N ARG A 40 10.15 3.17 -9.39
CA ARG A 40 9.86 4.45 -10.07
C ARG A 40 9.35 5.52 -9.11
N CYS A 41 8.66 5.11 -8.05
CA CYS A 41 8.10 5.98 -7.02
C CYS A 41 9.03 6.21 -5.82
N GLY A 42 10.22 5.59 -5.79
CA GLY A 42 11.14 5.68 -4.65
C GLY A 42 10.62 5.00 -3.39
N ILE A 43 9.75 3.99 -3.52
CA ILE A 43 9.17 3.23 -2.41
C ILE A 43 10.00 1.96 -2.20
N GLU A 44 10.41 1.71 -0.96
CA GLU A 44 11.04 0.45 -0.57
C GLU A 44 10.05 -0.72 -0.72
N GLN A 45 10.46 -1.76 -1.46
CA GLN A 45 9.62 -2.94 -1.63
C GLN A 45 9.67 -3.84 -0.40
N VAL A 46 8.50 -4.07 0.19
CA VAL A 46 8.29 -5.03 1.29
C VAL A 46 7.87 -6.39 0.73
N VAL A 47 7.01 -6.39 -0.29
CA VAL A 47 6.55 -7.61 -0.96
C VAL A 47 6.49 -7.38 -2.46
N ASN A 48 7.15 -8.26 -3.23
CA ASN A 48 6.98 -8.31 -4.68
C ASN A 48 5.68 -9.01 -5.04
N LEU A 49 4.68 -8.23 -5.48
CA LEU A 49 3.39 -8.74 -5.91
C LEU A 49 2.99 -8.13 -7.27
N PRO A 50 3.54 -8.66 -8.37
CA PRO A 50 3.07 -8.36 -9.73
C PRO A 50 1.62 -8.85 -9.95
N GLY A 51 0.88 -8.13 -10.80
CA GLY A 51 -0.53 -8.40 -11.09
C GLY A 51 -0.79 -8.95 -12.50
N ASP A 52 0.25 -9.43 -13.17
CA ASP A 52 0.29 -9.77 -14.60
C ASP A 52 0.25 -11.28 -14.90
N TYR A 53 -0.11 -12.10 -13.92
CA TYR A 53 -0.23 -13.57 -14.05
C TYR A 53 -1.39 -14.16 -13.26
#